data_AF-A0A2R5FFF0-F1
#
_entry.id   AF-A0A2R5FFF0-F1
#
_cell.length_a   1.000
_cell.length_b   1.000
_cell.length_c   1.000
_cell.angle_alpha   90.00
_cell.angle_beta   90.00
_cell.angle_gamma   90.00
#
_symmetry.space_group_name_H-M   'P 1'
#
loop_
_entity.id
_entity.type
_entity.pdbx_description
1 polymer ?
#
loop_
_entity_poly.entity_id
_entity_poly.type
_entity_poly.pdbx_seq_one_letter_code
_entity_poly.pdbx_strand_id
1 'polypeptide(L)'
;MEPVSIIITALGAGAIAATKDTAGTAVKDAYQGLKTLIKKRFADQGKEDDSNIVDKHEKKLDSEAVKALLKEELVNLGVDKDAEIIKLAQELLKQEKPEESAAGKYNTVFQGEVKGIQVGDRNTQENKFS
;
A
#
# COMPACT_ATOMS: atom_id res chain seq x y z
N MET A 1 2.04 -14.89 1.11
CA MET A 1 1.02 -13.85 0.86
C MET A 1 0.45 -14.10 -0.52
N GLU A 2 -0.87 -14.00 -0.68
CA GLU A 2 -1.48 -14.10 -2.01
C GLU A 2 -1.09 -12.88 -2.87
N PRO A 3 -0.88 -13.02 -4.19
CA PRO A 3 -0.48 -11.91 -5.06
C PRO A 3 -1.44 -10.72 -4.98
N VAL A 4 -2.74 -11.00 -4.94
CA VAL A 4 -3.77 -9.97 -4.77
C VAL A 4 -3.67 -9.23 -3.44
N SER A 5 -3.32 -9.92 -2.35
CA SER A 5 -3.13 -9.27 -1.05
C SER A 5 -1.94 -8.32 -1.08
N ILE A 6 -0.85 -8.67 -1.77
CA ILE A 6 0.30 -7.79 -1.96
C ILE A 6 -0.12 -6.50 -2.68
N ILE A 7 -0.94 -6.62 -3.74
CA ILE A 7 -1.43 -5.47 -4.51
C ILE A 7 -2.31 -4.56 -3.63
N ILE A 8 -3.25 -5.12 -2.87
CA ILE A 8 -4.12 -4.33 -1.97
C ILE A 8 -3.29 -3.61 -0.91
N THR A 9 -2.35 -4.31 -0.28
CA THR A 9 -1.45 -3.71 0.71
C THR A 9 -0.59 -2.63 0.09
N ALA A 10 -0.06 -2.83 -1.11
CA ALA A 10 0.75 -1.85 -1.84
C ALA A 10 -0.06 -0.61 -2.23
N LEU A 11 -1.31 -0.77 -2.67
CA LEU A 11 -2.20 0.37 -2.94
C LEU A 11 -2.46 1.18 -1.68
N GLY A 12 -2.72 0.52 -0.55
CA GLY A 12 -2.98 1.20 0.70
C GLY A 12 -1.74 1.91 1.26
N ALA A 13 -0.61 1.19 1.29
CA ALA A 13 0.67 1.75 1.72
C ALA A 13 1.09 2.89 0.80
N GLY A 14 1.02 2.72 -0.52
CA GLY A 14 1.35 3.72 -1.52
C GLY A 14 0.48 4.98 -1.46
N ALA A 15 -0.82 4.84 -1.18
CA ALA A 15 -1.70 5.99 -0.97
C ALA A 15 -1.32 6.78 0.28
N ILE A 16 -1.04 6.10 1.39
CA ILE A 16 -0.55 6.73 2.63
C ILE A 16 0.83 7.35 2.40
N ALA A 17 1.70 6.69 1.65
CA ALA A 17 3.03 7.15 1.33
C ALA A 17 3.00 8.42 0.50
N ALA A 18 2.26 8.40 -0.61
CA ALA A 18 2.18 9.51 -1.54
C ALA A 18 1.63 10.79 -0.90
N THR A 19 0.85 10.66 0.19
CA THR A 19 0.35 11.80 0.98
C THR A 19 1.37 12.34 1.99
N LYS A 20 2.45 11.62 2.31
CA LYS A 20 3.55 12.13 3.14
C LYS A 20 4.46 13.04 2.32
N ASP A 21 4.85 14.18 2.89
CA ASP A 21 5.83 15.09 2.28
C ASP A 21 7.23 14.46 2.16
N THR A 22 7.53 13.46 2.97
CA THR A 22 8.81 12.73 2.96
C THR A 22 8.88 11.59 1.95
N ALA A 23 7.77 11.27 1.27
CA ALA A 23 7.80 10.21 0.26
C ALA A 23 8.62 10.66 -0.95
N GLY A 24 9.66 9.88 -1.24
CA GLY A 24 10.51 10.10 -2.40
C GLY A 24 9.70 10.01 -3.70
N THR A 25 10.13 10.75 -4.72
CA THR A 25 9.49 10.75 -6.05
C THR A 25 9.29 9.34 -6.60
N ALA A 26 10.24 8.43 -6.35
CA ALA A 26 10.15 7.03 -6.76
C ALA A 26 8.91 6.29 -6.20
N VAL A 27 8.53 6.56 -4.94
CA VAL A 27 7.34 5.95 -4.31
C VAL A 27 6.07 6.48 -4.97
N LYS A 28 6.01 7.79 -5.21
CA LYS A 28 4.86 8.44 -5.86
C LYS A 28 4.70 7.93 -7.29
N ASP A 29 5.79 7.82 -8.04
CA ASP A 29 5.80 7.30 -9.41
C ASP A 29 5.38 5.83 -9.46
N ALA A 30 5.93 4.99 -8.57
CA ALA A 30 5.56 3.58 -8.47
C ALA A 30 4.08 3.40 -8.10
N TYR A 31 3.56 4.22 -7.18
CA TYR A 31 2.15 4.21 -6.81
C TYR A 31 1.23 4.62 -7.98
N GLN A 32 1.55 5.71 -8.66
CA GLN A 32 0.79 6.17 -9.83
C GLN A 32 0.85 5.15 -10.98
N GLY A 33 2.02 4.55 -11.21
CA GLY A 33 2.21 3.48 -12.19
C GLY A 33 1.34 2.25 -11.87
N LEU A 34 1.35 1.80 -10.62
CA LEU A 34 0.51 0.68 -10.17
C LEU A 34 -0.98 0.97 -10.37
N LYS A 35 -1.44 2.16 -9.95
CA LYS A 35 -2.84 2.59 -10.13
C LYS A 35 -3.23 2.65 -11.61
N THR A 36 -2.33 3.13 -12.47
CA THR A 36 -2.56 3.24 -13.91
C THR A 36 -2.67 1.86 -14.57
N LEU A 37 -1.80 0.92 -14.23
CA LEU A 37 -1.86 -0.45 -14.75
C LEU A 37 -3.16 -1.15 -14.32
N ILE A 38 -3.56 -1.01 -13.06
CA ILE A 38 -4.82 -1.58 -12.57
C ILE A 38 -6.01 -0.98 -13.31
N LYS A 39 -6.07 0.35 -13.46
CA LYS A 39 -7.14 1.01 -14.24
C LYS A 39 -7.17 0.56 -15.69
N LYS A 40 -6.01 0.36 -16.30
CA LYS A 40 -5.92 -0.18 -17.66
C LYS A 40 -6.49 -1.61 -17.74
N ARG A 41 -6.20 -2.46 -16.75
CA ARG A 41 -6.78 -3.82 -16.67
C ARG A 41 -8.30 -3.80 -16.50
N PHE A 42 -8.83 -2.88 -15.70
CA PHE A 42 -10.27 -2.63 -15.61
C PHE A 42 -10.86 -2.27 -16.98
N ALA A 43 -10.21 -1.36 -17.73
CA ALA A 43 -10.65 -0.96 -19.06
C ALA A 43 -10.57 -2.11 -20.10
N ASP A 44 -9.48 -2.88 -20.11
CA ASP A 44 -9.31 -4.06 -20.98
C ASP A 44 -10.42 -5.11 -20.79
N GLN A 45 -10.97 -5.21 -19.57
CA GLN A 45 -12.07 -6.11 -19.22
C GLN A 45 -13.46 -5.47 -19.37
N GLY A 46 -13.55 -4.21 -19.81
CA GLY A 46 -14.81 -3.47 -19.92
C GLY A 46 -15.44 -3.09 -18.58
N LYS A 47 -14.65 -3.08 -17.51
CA LYS A 47 -15.05 -2.81 -16.12
C LYS A 47 -14.55 -1.45 -15.62
N GLU A 48 -14.61 -0.41 -16.45
CA GLU A 48 -14.11 0.92 -16.07
C GLU A 48 -14.79 1.49 -14.82
N ASP A 49 -16.09 1.21 -14.62
CA ASP A 49 -16.86 1.61 -13.44
C ASP A 49 -16.31 1.00 -12.14
N ASP A 50 -15.81 -0.24 -12.20
CA ASP A 50 -15.29 -0.93 -11.03
C ASP A 50 -13.93 -0.37 -10.57
N SER A 51 -13.22 0.38 -11.43
CA SER A 51 -11.97 1.05 -11.04
C SER A 51 -12.14 2.03 -9.88
N ASN A 52 -13.36 2.51 -9.64
CA ASN A 52 -13.72 3.36 -8.49
C ASN A 52 -13.48 2.65 -7.15
N ILE A 53 -13.47 1.31 -7.12
CA ILE A 53 -13.20 0.55 -5.89
C ILE A 53 -11.79 0.81 -5.35
N VAL A 54 -10.83 1.13 -6.22
CA VAL A 54 -9.47 1.55 -5.84
C VAL A 54 -9.54 2.88 -5.08
N ASP A 55 -10.25 3.86 -5.62
CA ASP A 55 -10.43 5.18 -4.98
C ASP A 55 -11.24 5.07 -3.67
N LYS A 56 -12.21 4.14 -3.59
CA LYS A 56 -12.93 3.81 -2.34
C LYS A 56 -11.99 3.18 -1.30
N HIS A 57 -11.12 2.28 -1.72
CA HIS A 57 -10.12 1.66 -0.84
C HIS A 57 -9.16 2.71 -0.30
N GLU A 58 -8.65 3.63 -1.12
CA GLU A 58 -7.81 4.75 -0.68
C GLU A 58 -8.47 5.62 0.38
N LYS A 59 -9.79 5.88 0.24
CA LYS A 59 -10.56 6.65 1.22
C LYS A 59 -10.93 5.85 2.47
N LYS A 60 -10.96 4.51 2.39
CA LYS A 60 -11.43 3.61 3.44
C LYS A 60 -10.47 2.44 3.63
N LEU A 61 -9.20 2.75 3.91
CA LEU A 61 -8.15 1.75 4.12
C LEU A 61 -8.40 0.85 5.33
N ASP A 62 -9.21 1.29 6.29
CA ASP A 62 -9.59 0.51 7.48
C ASP A 62 -10.82 -0.38 7.25
N SER A 63 -11.53 -0.22 6.13
CA SER A 63 -12.76 -0.97 5.88
C SER A 63 -12.45 -2.33 5.26
N GLU A 64 -12.64 -3.40 6.04
CA GLU A 64 -12.50 -4.77 5.56
C GLU A 64 -13.46 -5.10 4.40
N ALA A 65 -14.67 -4.56 4.44
CA ALA A 65 -15.65 -4.74 3.36
C ALA A 65 -15.12 -4.21 2.01
N VAL A 66 -14.47 -3.04 2.01
CA VAL A 66 -13.89 -2.45 0.79
C VAL A 66 -12.68 -3.25 0.33
N LYS A 67 -11.85 -3.77 1.25
CA LYS A 67 -10.73 -4.65 0.92
C LYS A 67 -11.18 -5.96 0.28
N ALA A 68 -12.22 -6.58 0.84
CA ALA A 68 -12.78 -7.83 0.31
C ALA A 68 -13.33 -7.62 -1.11
N LEU A 69 -14.07 -6.54 -1.34
CA LEU A 69 -14.59 -6.18 -2.67
C LEU A 69 -13.45 -5.89 -3.67
N LEU A 70 -12.45 -5.12 -3.26
CA LEU A 70 -11.27 -4.86 -4.11
C LEU A 70 -10.52 -6.17 -4.42
N LYS A 71 -10.40 -7.09 -3.46
CA LYS A 71 -9.78 -8.41 -3.68
C LYS A 71 -10.53 -9.18 -4.75
N GLU A 72 -11.84 -9.29 -4.63
CA GLU A 72 -12.66 -10.03 -5.59
C GLU A 72 -12.53 -9.44 -6.99
N GLU A 73 -12.59 -8.12 -7.13
CA GLU A 73 -12.44 -7.46 -8.43
C GLU A 73 -11.05 -7.63 -9.03
N LEU A 74 -9.99 -7.49 -8.24
CA LEU A 74 -8.62 -7.70 -8.73
C LEU A 74 -8.38 -9.15 -9.19
N VAL A 75 -8.99 -10.14 -8.51
CA VAL A 75 -8.92 -11.55 -8.93
C VAL A 75 -9.74 -11.79 -10.20
N ASN A 76 -10.94 -11.21 -10.29
CA ASN A 76 -11.79 -11.31 -11.48
C ASN A 76 -11.11 -10.73 -12.72
N LEU A 77 -10.37 -9.63 -12.54
CA LEU A 77 -9.58 -9.00 -13.58
C LEU A 77 -8.30 -9.76 -13.96
N GLY A 78 -7.87 -10.72 -13.13
CA GLY A 78 -6.61 -11.44 -13.31
C GLY A 78 -5.37 -10.60 -13.03
N VAL A 79 -5.51 -9.50 -12.28
CA VAL A 79 -4.37 -8.63 -11.89
C VAL A 79 -3.39 -9.40 -11.00
N ASP A 80 -3.90 -10.38 -10.25
CA ASP A 80 -3.13 -11.33 -9.44
C ASP A 80 -2.26 -12.30 -10.25
N LYS A 81 -2.45 -12.35 -11.57
CA LYS A 81 -1.65 -13.15 -12.53
C LYS A 81 -0.69 -12.28 -13.33
N ASP A 82 -0.83 -10.96 -13.25
CA ASP A 82 0.02 -10.02 -13.96
C ASP A 82 1.32 -9.80 -13.18
N ALA A 83 2.39 -10.45 -13.67
CA ALA A 83 3.71 -10.38 -13.04
C ALA A 83 4.27 -8.96 -12.96
N GLU A 84 3.93 -8.07 -13.90
CA GLU A 84 4.39 -6.69 -13.91
C GLU A 84 3.74 -5.91 -12.76
N ILE A 85 2.43 -6.10 -12.58
CA ILE A 85 1.66 -5.44 -11.51
C ILE A 85 2.10 -5.95 -10.13
N ILE A 86 2.27 -7.26 -9.98
CA ILE A 86 2.75 -7.87 -8.74
C ILE A 86 4.15 -7.33 -8.39
N LYS A 87 5.04 -7.26 -9.38
CA LYS A 87 6.41 -6.77 -9.18
C LYS A 87 6.42 -5.29 -8.76
N LEU A 88 5.63 -4.44 -9.41
CA LEU A 88 5.47 -3.03 -9.03
C LEU A 88 4.93 -2.88 -7.61
N ALA A 89 3.91 -3.66 -7.24
CA ALA A 89 3.37 -3.67 -5.88
C ALA A 89 4.42 -4.08 -4.84
N GLN A 90 5.22 -5.11 -5.13
CA GLN A 90 6.32 -5.53 -4.26
C GLN A 90 7.41 -4.47 -4.14
N GLU A 91 7.77 -3.81 -5.24
CA GLU A 91 8.80 -2.77 -5.24
C GLU A 91 8.36 -1.55 -4.43
N LEU A 92 7.10 -1.13 -4.58
CA LEU A 92 6.49 -0.08 -3.78
C LEU A 92 6.53 -0.41 -2.28
N LEU A 93 6.18 -1.65 -1.90
CA LEU A 93 6.25 -2.09 -0.50
C LEU A 93 7.69 -2.15 0.03
N LYS A 94 8.67 -2.54 -0.80
CA LYS A 94 10.09 -2.53 -0.41
C LYS A 94 10.60 -1.11 -0.15
N GLN A 95 10.17 -0.14 -0.96
CA GLN A 95 10.55 1.26 -0.80
C GLN A 95 9.89 1.89 0.44
N GLU A 96 8.64 1.54 0.72
CA GLU A 96 7.92 2.03 1.89
C GLU A 96 8.37 1.39 3.20
N LYS A 97 8.71 0.11 3.16
CA LYS A 97 8.98 -0.71 4.33
C LYS A 97 10.15 -1.66 4.06
N PRO A 98 11.40 -1.16 4.01
CA PRO A 98 12.58 -2.01 3.88
C PRO A 98 12.70 -3.03 5.03
N GLU A 99 12.10 -2.76 6.19
CA GLU A 99 12.14 -3.66 7.36
C GLU A 99 11.02 -4.73 7.39
N GLU A 100 9.88 -4.50 6.72
CA GLU A 100 8.73 -5.45 6.76
C GLU A 100 8.77 -6.53 5.67
N SER A 101 9.74 -6.50 4.75
CA SER A 101 9.93 -7.61 3.80
C SER A 101 10.32 -8.93 4.47
N ALA A 102 10.61 -8.94 5.78
CA ALA A 102 10.82 -10.12 6.60
C ALA A 102 9.56 -10.61 7.36
N ALA A 103 8.42 -9.94 7.22
CA ALA A 103 7.35 -10.07 8.21
C ALA A 103 6.01 -10.59 7.64
N GLY A 104 5.88 -11.91 7.61
CA GLY A 104 4.63 -12.56 8.01
C GLY A 104 4.29 -12.36 9.50
N LYS A 105 4.57 -11.19 10.08
CA LYS A 105 4.58 -10.91 11.53
C LYS A 105 3.76 -9.70 11.99
N TYR A 106 2.99 -9.05 11.12
CA TYR A 106 2.16 -7.91 11.55
C TYR A 106 0.71 -8.31 11.78
N ASN A 107 0.53 -9.11 12.83
CA ASN A 107 -0.63 -8.99 13.71
C ASN A 107 -0.35 -7.78 14.61
N THR A 108 -0.44 -6.56 14.07
CA THR A 108 -0.23 -5.35 14.88
C THR A 108 -1.51 -5.06 15.65
N VAL A 109 -1.69 -5.82 16.73
CA VAL A 109 -2.51 -5.37 17.86
C VAL A 109 -1.80 -4.15 18.40
N PHE A 110 -2.39 -2.97 18.23
CA PHE A 110 -1.97 -1.79 18.98
C PHE A 110 -2.28 -2.07 20.46
N GLN A 111 -1.28 -2.53 21.21
CA GLN A 111 -1.32 -2.66 22.66
C GLN A 111 -0.03 -2.06 23.23
N GLY A 112 -0.12 -0.79 23.60
CA GLY A 112 0.92 -0.10 24.36
C GLY A 112 0.80 1.41 24.22
N GLU A 113 0.67 2.12 25.34
CA GLU A 113 0.79 3.58 25.38
C GLU A 113 2.21 3.98 24.96
N VAL A 114 2.39 4.42 23.71
CA VAL A 114 3.70 4.85 23.21
C VAL A 114 3.79 6.37 23.27
N LYS A 115 4.40 6.89 24.34
CA LYS A 115 4.82 8.30 24.44
C LYS A 115 6.15 8.47 23.70
N GLY A 116 6.10 9.24 22.61
CA GLY A 116 7.28 9.73 21.90
C GLY A 116 7.79 8.80 20.80
N ILE A 117 7.09 8.76 19.67
CA ILE A 117 7.66 8.22 18.43
C ILE A 117 8.11 9.40 17.56
N GLN A 118 9.42 9.53 17.34
CA GLN A 118 10.00 10.38 16.30
C GLN A 118 10.78 9.49 15.35
N VAL A 119 10.36 9.47 14.08
CA VAL A 119 11.02 8.76 12.99
C VAL A 119 11.45 9.79 11.96
N GLY A 120 12.76 9.98 11.81
CA GLY A 120 13.39 10.88 10.84
C GLY A 120 14.92 10.84 10.95
N ASP A 121 15.62 10.95 9.82
CA ASP A 121 17.09 10.87 9.74
C ASP A 121 17.76 12.21 10.09
N ARG A 122 18.81 12.17 10.93
CA ARG A 122 19.55 13.29 11.58
C ARG A 122 18.91 14.02 12.77
N ASN A 123 18.16 13.34 13.64
CA ASN A 123 17.75 13.96 14.90
C ASN A 123 18.81 13.80 16.01
N THR A 124 19.27 14.92 16.57
CA THR A 124 20.06 14.92 17.81
C THR A 124 19.11 15.23 18.96
N GLN A 125 18.93 14.26 19.85
CA GLN A 125 18.12 14.41 21.06
C GLN A 125 19.03 14.37 22.28
N GLU A 126 19.06 15.46 23.05
CA GLU A 126 19.75 15.51 24.34
C GLU A 126 18.71 15.40 25.45
N ASN A 127 18.65 14.22 26.10
CA ASN A 127 17.75 13.98 27.22
C ASN A 127 18.54 14.10 28.53
N LYS A 128 18.14 15.05 29.38
CA LYS A 128 18.66 15.18 30.74
C LYS A 128 17.60 14.69 31.72
N PHE A 129 17.93 13.67 32.48
CA PHE A 129 17.08 13.15 33.55
C PHE A 129 17.59 13.71 34.88
N SER A 130 16.67 14.25 35.69
CA SER A 130 16.90 14.72 37.06
C SER A 130 16.37 13.71 38.06
#